data_AF-A0A401PYB9-F1
#
_entry.id   AF-A0A401PYB9-F1
#
_cell.length_a   1.000
_cell.length_b   1.000
_cell.length_c   1.000
_cell.angle_alpha   90.00
_cell.angle_beta   90.00
_cell.angle_gamma   90.00
#
_symmetry.space_group_name_H-M   'P 1'
#
loop_
_entity.id
_entity.type
_entity.pdbx_description
1 polymer ?
#
loop_
_entity_poly.entity_id
_entity_poly.type
_entity_poly.pdbx_seq_one_letter_code
_entity_poly.pdbx_strand_id
1 'polypeptide(L)'
;MEVMKIKPHQGDHITQMNFVQHSKCICRPKKEKGEIEKSHCAPCSEKRKHLFIQDPQSCKCSCKFTHLRCKSKRLELNERSCRCEKPRR
;
A
#
# COMPACT_ATOMS: atom_id res chain seq x y z
N MET A 1 32.23 -4.84 -8.42
CA MET A 1 32.83 -4.21 -7.22
C MET A 1 32.78 -5.22 -6.10
N GLU A 2 33.90 -5.43 -5.43
CA GLU A 2 33.99 -6.39 -4.32
C GLU A 2 33.55 -5.73 -3.02
N VAL A 3 32.65 -6.40 -2.31
CA VAL A 3 32.12 -5.93 -1.03
C VAL A 3 32.20 -7.05 -0.01
N MET A 4 32.57 -6.71 1.23
CA MET A 4 32.53 -7.66 2.34
C MET A 4 31.11 -7.73 2.89
N LYS A 5 30.52 -8.92 2.90
CA LYS A 5 29.18 -9.15 3.43
C LYS A 5 29.29 -9.70 4.85
N ILE A 6 28.90 -8.87 5.82
CA ILE A 6 28.92 -9.23 7.23
C ILE A 6 27.64 -10.01 7.58
N LYS A 7 27.78 -11.19 8.18
CA LYS A 7 26.64 -12.01 8.64
C LYS A 7 26.88 -12.54 10.06
N PRO A 8 26.11 -12.08 11.07
CA PRO A 8 26.39 -12.34 12.50
C PRO A 8 26.44 -13.82 12.92
N HIS A 9 25.92 -14.75 12.12
CA HIS A 9 25.90 -16.19 12.44
C HIS A 9 26.46 -17.11 11.35
N GLN A 10 26.91 -16.56 10.21
CA GLN A 10 27.30 -17.35 9.03
C GLN A 10 28.71 -17.04 8.53
N GLY A 11 29.42 -16.14 9.21
CA GLY A 11 30.75 -15.70 8.80
C GLY A 11 30.70 -14.69 7.65
N ASP A 12 31.74 -13.87 7.62
CA ASP A 12 31.87 -12.79 6.66
C ASP A 12 32.55 -13.32 5.39
N HIS A 13 32.07 -12.88 4.23
CA HIS A 13 32.63 -13.30 2.94
C HIS A 13 32.63 -12.15 1.94
N ILE A 14 33.67 -12.11 1.10
CA ILE A 14 33.78 -11.15 0.01
C ILE A 14 32.86 -11.62 -1.12
N THR A 15 31.98 -10.72 -1.58
CA THR A 15 31.04 -10.97 -2.67
C THR A 15 31.24 -9.93 -3.76
N GLN A 16 31.14 -10.35 -5.01
CA GLN A 16 31.11 -9.43 -6.15
C GLN A 16 29.68 -8.91 -6.36
N MET A 17 29.53 -7.59 -6.34
CA MET A 17 28.28 -6.91 -6.68
C MET A 17 28.42 -6.13 -7.99
N ASN A 18 27.36 -6.17 -8.79
CA ASN A 18 27.22 -5.41 -10.03
C ASN A 18 26.38 -4.18 -9.76
N PHE A 19 26.88 -3.02 -10.19
CA PHE A 19 26.19 -1.75 -10.08
C PHE A 19 25.83 -1.26 -11.49
N VAL A 20 24.65 -0.71 -11.64
CA VAL A 20 24.24 -0.04 -12.88
C VAL A 20 24.58 1.43 -12.74
N GLN A 21 25.56 1.88 -13.52
CA GLN A 21 25.88 3.30 -13.63
C GLN A 21 25.04 3.92 -14.74
N HIS A 22 24.35 5.00 -14.43
CA HIS A 22 23.68 5.81 -15.45
C HIS A 22 24.68 6.83 -16.01
N SER A 23 24.86 6.83 -17.34
CA SER A 23 25.73 7.79 -18.04
C SER A 23 24.99 9.07 -18.46
N LYS A 24 23.65 9.05 -18.41
CA LYS A 24 22.78 10.18 -18.79
C LYS A 24 21.56 10.21 -17.88
N CYS A 25 21.11 11.43 -17.57
CA CYS A 25 19.91 11.69 -16.80
C CYS A 25 18.92 12.49 -17.65
N ILE A 26 17.62 12.30 -17.41
CA ILE A 26 16.56 13.13 -17.98
C ILE A 26 15.76 13.79 -16.86
N CYS A 27 15.41 15.07 -17.03
CA CYS A 27 14.50 15.74 -16.11
C CYS A 27 13.10 15.12 -16.25
N ARG A 28 12.53 14.67 -15.14
CA ARG A 28 11.13 14.26 -15.09
C ARG A 28 10.38 15.19 -14.13
N PRO A 29 9.20 15.71 -14.51
CA PRO A 29 8.39 16.47 -13.57
C PRO A 29 8.07 15.58 -12.38
N LYS A 30 8.30 16.09 -11.17
CA LYS A 30 7.85 15.44 -9.96
C LYS A 30 6.33 15.36 -10.06
N LYS A 31 5.75 14.17 -9.97
CA LYS A 31 4.32 14.07 -9.69
C LYS A 31 4.12 14.81 -8.40
N GLU A 32 3.51 15.99 -8.47
CA GLU A 32 2.86 16.57 -7.32
C GLU A 32 1.98 15.42 -6.80
N LYS A 33 2.27 14.95 -5.59
CA LYS A 33 1.24 14.23 -4.85
C LYS A 33 0.19 15.30 -4.75
N GLY A 34 -0.77 15.27 -5.69
CA GLY A 34 -1.80 16.29 -5.82
C GLY A 34 -2.19 16.61 -4.40
N GLU A 35 -2.01 17.89 -4.04
CA GLU A 35 -2.28 18.35 -2.69
C GLU A 35 -3.49 17.57 -2.26
N ILE A 36 -3.32 16.70 -1.26
CA ILE A 36 -4.46 16.03 -0.68
C ILE A 36 -5.17 17.21 -0.06
N GLU A 37 -6.02 17.84 -0.87
CA GLU A 37 -6.91 18.93 -0.53
C GLU A 37 -7.43 18.46 0.81
N LYS A 38 -7.02 19.18 1.87
CA LYS A 38 -7.19 18.70 3.23
C LYS A 38 -8.69 18.49 3.36
N SER A 39 -9.11 17.23 3.24
CA SER A 39 -10.52 16.92 3.05
C SER A 39 -11.20 17.48 4.28
N HIS A 40 -12.20 18.33 4.10
CA HIS A 40 -12.98 18.86 5.23
C HIS A 40 -13.56 17.72 6.08
N CYS A 41 -13.64 16.53 5.51
CA CYS A 41 -14.04 15.29 6.17
C CYS A 41 -12.90 14.64 6.97
N ALA A 42 -13.26 14.15 8.16
CA ALA A 42 -12.42 13.24 8.92
C ALA A 42 -12.23 11.90 8.18
N PRO A 43 -11.06 11.23 8.32
CA PRO A 43 -10.82 9.96 7.66
C PRO A 43 -11.73 8.85 8.23
N CYS A 44 -12.28 8.02 7.34
CA CYS A 44 -13.15 6.89 7.71
C CYS A 44 -12.50 5.85 8.64
N SER A 45 -11.17 5.70 8.60
CA SER A 45 -10.40 4.78 9.43
C SER A 45 -8.96 5.26 9.52
N GLU A 46 -8.35 5.27 10.70
CA GLU A 46 -6.96 5.70 10.84
C GLU A 46 -5.97 4.75 10.15
N LYS A 47 -6.13 3.44 10.37
CA LYS A 47 -5.20 2.41 9.91
C LYS A 47 -5.47 1.92 8.49
N ARG A 48 -6.71 2.00 8.00
CA ARG A 48 -7.16 1.29 6.79
C ARG A 48 -7.84 2.19 5.75
N LYS A 49 -7.42 3.45 5.64
CA LYS A 49 -7.99 4.46 4.72
C LYS A 49 -8.21 3.94 3.29
N HIS A 50 -7.28 3.15 2.75
CA HIS A 50 -7.33 2.64 1.37
C HIS A 50 -8.46 1.63 1.08
N LEU A 51 -9.12 1.07 2.11
CA LEU A 51 -10.24 0.15 1.96
C LEU A 51 -11.60 0.86 1.95
N PHE A 52 -11.62 2.14 2.32
CA PHE A 52 -12.82 2.96 2.37
C PHE A 52 -12.80 3.95 1.21
N ILE A 53 -13.99 4.24 0.67
CA ILE A 53 -14.24 5.34 -0.25
C ILE A 53 -15.09 6.34 0.52
N GLN A 54 -14.65 7.60 0.55
CA GLN A 54 -15.36 8.68 1.20
C GLN A 54 -16.01 9.56 0.14
N ASP A 55 -17.29 9.83 0.31
CA ASP A 55 -18.01 10.79 -0.51
C ASP A 55 -17.56 12.22 -0.16
N PRO A 56 -17.04 13.01 -1.12
CA PRO A 56 -16.46 14.33 -0.83
C PRO A 56 -17.46 15.37 -0.31
N GLN A 57 -18.75 15.23 -0.66
CA GLN A 57 -19.79 16.21 -0.30
C GLN A 57 -20.47 15.89 1.04
N SER A 58 -20.67 14.62 1.33
CA SER A 58 -21.40 14.14 2.52
C SER A 58 -20.51 13.52 3.59
N CYS A 59 -19.22 13.35 3.32
CA CYS A 59 -18.26 12.66 4.17
C CYS A 59 -18.61 11.20 4.52
N LYS A 60 -19.63 10.62 3.88
CA LYS A 60 -20.07 9.24 4.11
C LYS A 60 -19.02 8.24 3.64
N CYS A 61 -18.78 7.24 4.49
CA CYS A 61 -17.79 6.20 4.23
C CYS A 61 -18.48 4.94 3.71
N SER A 62 -17.94 4.38 2.63
CA SER A 62 -18.38 3.11 2.06
C SER A 62 -17.18 2.21 1.80
N CYS A 63 -17.40 0.89 1.70
CA CYS A 63 -16.32 -0.04 1.38
C CYS A 63 -15.97 -0.01 -0.10
N LYS A 64 -14.68 -0.03 -0.40
CA LYS A 64 -14.16 -0.14 -1.77
C LYS A 64 -14.56 -1.45 -2.46
N PHE A 65 -14.77 -2.50 -1.69
CA PHE A 65 -15.17 -3.82 -2.19
C PHE A 65 -16.62 -4.10 -1.88
N THR A 66 -17.29 -4.79 -2.80
CA THR A 66 -18.67 -5.24 -2.65
C THR A 66 -18.74 -6.65 -2.05
N HIS A 67 -19.88 -6.99 -1.46
CA HIS A 67 -20.19 -8.35 -0.98
C HIS A 67 -19.97 -9.41 -2.06
N LEU A 68 -20.40 -9.15 -3.29
CA LEU A 68 -20.23 -10.06 -4.43
C LEU A 68 -18.74 -10.38 -4.72
N ARG A 69 -17.86 -9.38 -4.60
CA ARG A 69 -16.41 -9.56 -4.79
C ARG A 69 -15.77 -10.41 -3.70
N CYS A 70 -16.21 -10.27 -2.46
CA CYS A 70 -15.73 -11.15 -1.38
C CYS A 70 -16.28 -12.57 -1.55
N LYS A 71 -17.56 -12.70 -1.92
CA LYS A 71 -18.24 -13.99 -2.15
C LYS A 71 -17.59 -14.79 -3.27
N SER A 72 -17.11 -14.15 -4.35
CA SER A 72 -16.37 -14.85 -5.42
C SER A 72 -15.06 -15.48 -4.92
N LYS A 73 -14.51 -14.99 -3.80
CA LYS A 73 -13.34 -15.55 -3.11
C LYS A 73 -13.70 -16.48 -1.96
N ARG A 74 -14.98 -16.85 -1.79
CA ARG A 74 -15.49 -17.64 -0.65
C ARG A 74 -15.22 -16.97 0.72
N LEU A 75 -15.31 -15.63 0.75
CA LEU A 75 -15.14 -14.80 1.94
C LEU A 75 -16.38 -13.91 2.12
N GLU A 76 -16.55 -13.34 3.31
CA GLU A 76 -17.61 -12.38 3.63
C GLU A 76 -17.03 -10.98 3.87
N LEU A 77 -17.70 -9.95 3.37
CA LEU A 77 -17.26 -8.57 3.59
C LEU A 77 -17.64 -8.12 5.00
N ASN A 78 -16.66 -7.75 5.79
CA ASN A 78 -16.86 -7.07 7.06
C ASN A 78 -17.04 -5.57 6.78
N GLU A 79 -18.27 -5.06 6.91
CA GLU A 79 -18.59 -3.65 6.60
C GLU A 79 -17.90 -2.65 7.52
N ARG A 80 -17.55 -3.06 8.75
CA ARG A 80 -16.83 -2.20 9.70
C ARG A 80 -15.35 -2.05 9.36
N SER A 81 -14.77 -3.09 8.75
CA SER A 81 -13.33 -3.16 8.48
C SER A 81 -12.98 -3.07 6.99
N CYS A 82 -13.99 -3.17 6.12
CA CYS A 82 -13.95 -3.30 4.66
C CYS A 82 -13.00 -4.39 4.16
N ARG A 83 -12.88 -5.49 4.93
CA ARG A 83 -12.08 -6.67 4.58
C ARG A 83 -12.98 -7.83 4.18
N CYS A 84 -12.53 -8.60 3.20
CA CYS A 84 -13.07 -9.94 2.98
C CYS A 84 -12.44 -10.89 4.01
N GLU A 85 -13.23 -11.33 4.99
CA GLU A 85 -12.82 -12.21 6.08
C GLU A 85 -13.41 -13.62 5.88
N LYS A 86 -12.79 -14.63 6.49
CA LYS A 86 -13.37 -15.98 6.47
C LYS A 86 -14.65 -15.97 7.32
N PRO A 87 -15.73 -16.63 6.88
CA PRO A 87 -16.93 -16.78 7.70
C PRO A 87 -16.53 -17.40 9.04
N ARG A 88 -16.97 -16.78 10.15
CA ARG A 88 -16.83 -17.36 11.48
C ARG A 88 -17.90 -18.45 11.60
N ARG A 89 -17.57 -19.67 11.17
CA ARG A 89 -18.31 -20.89 11.50
C ARG A 89 -17.67 -21.56 12.70
#